data_AF-A0A975HBX8-F1
#
_entry.id   AF-A0A975HBX8-F1
#
_cell.length_a   1.000
_cell.length_b   1.000
_cell.length_c   1.000
_cell.angle_alpha   90.00
_cell.angle_beta   90.00
_cell.angle_gamma   90.00
#
_symmetry.space_group_name_H-M   'P 1'
#
loop_
_entity.id
_entity.type
_entity.pdbx_description
1 polymer ?
#
loop_
_entity_poly.entity_id
_entity_poly.type
_entity_poly.pdbx_seq_one_letter_code
_entity_poly.pdbx_strand_id
1 'polypeptide(L)'
;MTGEKASKDQRAADGGTRNMDISDEMVARLERGWTTVERERQRQAKLLESDQAYRDAERNRDEAVHAIEKGEWWKADIDDARLGPTPEQMGKAPYAEVEIEAPGQTDRKFTALQNVTVSRIVQLNRRGVIDDDCFAACHWYQRRFMDAGLAVAAATAAFDERLGGDGPVYGHMPRSEAAALARHDFRYARSFIPGDIVNLFDGVVLSEWTIKDAARATRCRFANAVAAFRHGAFLLHGGIAHLLPVRDPQKNHG
;
A
#
# COMPACT_ATOMS: atom_id res chain seq x y z
N MET A 1 46.96 47.32 -65.60
CA MET A 1 46.97 45.87 -65.31
C MET A 1 45.55 45.52 -64.87
N THR A 2 44.71 45.08 -65.82
CA THR A 2 44.18 43.70 -65.93
C THR A 2 43.21 43.36 -64.79
N GLY A 3 41.93 43.03 -65.02
CA GLY A 3 41.25 42.73 -66.26
C GLY A 3 39.76 42.49 -66.02
N GLU A 4 39.02 42.80 -67.06
CA GLU A 4 37.64 42.46 -67.36
C GLU A 4 37.43 40.93 -67.37
N LYS A 5 36.33 40.44 -66.78
CA LYS A 5 35.62 39.24 -67.25
C LYS A 5 34.23 39.12 -66.62
N ALA A 6 33.25 39.07 -67.51
CA ALA A 6 31.85 38.72 -67.28
C ALA A 6 31.66 37.29 -66.77
N SER A 7 30.58 37.04 -66.03
CA SER A 7 29.68 35.92 -66.35
C SER A 7 28.32 36.12 -65.69
N LYS A 8 27.34 36.22 -66.57
CA LYS A 8 25.91 36.08 -66.35
C LYS A 8 25.59 34.61 -66.00
N ASP A 9 24.40 34.44 -65.45
CA ASP A 9 23.55 33.24 -65.54
C ASP A 9 23.47 32.26 -64.35
N GLN A 10 22.20 32.12 -63.93
CA GLN A 10 21.54 30.91 -63.45
C GLN A 10 21.87 30.39 -62.05
N ARG A 11 21.05 30.83 -61.07
CA ARG A 11 20.34 29.87 -60.20
C ARG A 11 18.87 30.24 -60.13
N ALA A 12 18.11 29.54 -60.96
CA ALA A 12 16.67 29.52 -60.97
C ALA A 12 16.12 29.03 -59.63
N ALA A 13 14.95 29.56 -59.31
CA ALA A 13 14.13 29.24 -58.16
C ALA A 13 13.86 27.72 -58.07
N ASP A 14 14.30 27.10 -56.98
CA ASP A 14 13.80 25.79 -56.57
C ASP A 14 12.59 26.00 -55.63
N GLY A 15 11.59 26.68 -56.18
CA GLY A 15 10.26 26.86 -55.60
C GLY A 15 9.32 25.82 -56.19
N GLY A 16 9.68 24.54 -56.06
CA GLY A 16 8.81 23.43 -56.42
C GLY A 16 7.62 23.39 -55.44
N THR A 17 6.57 24.16 -55.74
CA THR A 17 5.24 23.89 -55.22
C THR A 17 4.89 22.46 -55.61
N ARG A 18 4.99 21.54 -54.64
CA ARG A 18 4.41 20.21 -54.74
C ARG A 18 2.92 20.39 -54.95
N ASN A 19 2.49 20.37 -56.21
CA ASN A 19 1.14 19.97 -56.57
C ASN A 19 1.00 18.51 -56.14
N MET A 20 0.71 18.30 -54.85
CA MET A 20 0.02 17.07 -54.45
C MET A 20 -1.35 17.18 -55.10
N ASP A 21 -1.57 16.35 -56.10
CA ASP A 21 -2.86 16.24 -56.76
C ASP A 21 -3.93 16.06 -55.67
N ILE A 22 -5.03 16.82 -55.79
CA ILE A 22 -6.17 16.78 -54.86
C ILE A 22 -6.66 15.33 -54.65
N SER A 23 -6.43 14.48 -55.65
CA SER A 23 -6.62 13.04 -55.64
C SER A 23 -5.74 12.30 -54.61
N ASP A 24 -4.44 12.60 -54.54
CA ASP A 24 -3.51 11.96 -53.60
C ASP A 24 -3.77 12.37 -52.15
N GLU A 25 -4.16 13.63 -51.93
CA GLU A 25 -4.54 14.09 -50.59
C GLU A 25 -5.87 13.47 -50.12
N MET A 26 -6.84 13.28 -51.03
CA MET A 26 -8.07 12.53 -50.74
C MET A 26 -7.79 11.05 -50.44
N VAL A 27 -6.93 10.39 -51.23
CA VAL A 27 -6.53 8.99 -50.98
C VAL A 27 -5.82 8.86 -49.64
N ALA A 28 -4.85 9.72 -49.34
CA ALA A 28 -4.14 9.71 -48.06
C ALA A 28 -5.05 10.04 -46.87
N ARG A 29 -6.12 10.83 -47.05
CA ARG A 29 -7.12 11.13 -46.01
C ARG A 29 -8.09 9.96 -45.81
N LEU A 30 -8.47 9.27 -46.88
CA LEU A 30 -9.25 8.03 -46.80
C LEU A 30 -8.42 6.95 -46.10
N GLU A 31 -7.19 6.68 -46.52
CA GLU A 31 -6.30 5.69 -45.90
C GLU A 31 -6.04 5.99 -44.40
N ARG A 32 -5.88 7.26 -44.02
CA ARG A 32 -5.81 7.68 -42.61
C ARG A 32 -7.13 7.44 -41.86
N GLY A 33 -8.28 7.67 -42.51
CA GLY A 33 -9.60 7.34 -41.95
C GLY A 33 -9.80 5.83 -41.74
N TRP A 34 -9.45 5.01 -42.74
CA TRP A 34 -9.51 3.55 -42.67
C TRP A 34 -8.62 3.00 -41.55
N THR A 35 -7.39 3.51 -41.41
CA THR A 35 -6.49 3.09 -40.32
C THR A 35 -6.97 3.51 -38.92
N THR A 36 -7.68 4.64 -38.78
CA THR A 36 -8.32 5.00 -37.50
C THR A 36 -9.51 4.10 -37.16
N VAL A 37 -10.33 3.73 -38.16
CA VAL A 37 -11.45 2.80 -37.98
C VAL A 37 -10.94 1.40 -37.63
N GLU A 38 -9.86 0.94 -38.27
CA GLU A 38 -9.21 -0.34 -37.97
C GLU A 38 -8.70 -0.40 -36.52
N ARG A 39 -8.03 0.67 -36.06
CA ARG A 39 -7.54 0.75 -34.67
C ARG A 39 -8.67 0.77 -33.65
N GLU A 40 -9.76 1.48 -33.92
CA GLU A 40 -10.90 1.52 -33.00
C GLU A 40 -11.63 0.18 -32.98
N ARG A 41 -11.74 -0.51 -34.12
CA ARG A 41 -12.25 -1.90 -34.18
C ARG A 41 -11.37 -2.86 -33.38
N GLN A 42 -10.04 -2.76 -33.49
CA GLN A 42 -9.13 -3.57 -32.69
C GLN A 42 -9.24 -3.29 -31.19
N ARG A 43 -9.43 -2.02 -30.80
CA ARG A 43 -9.67 -1.64 -29.40
C ARG A 43 -10.99 -2.19 -28.88
N GLN A 44 -12.06 -2.07 -29.66
CA GLN A 44 -13.39 -2.60 -29.31
C GLN A 44 -13.38 -4.13 -29.22
N ALA A 45 -12.68 -4.82 -30.13
CA ALA A 45 -12.52 -6.26 -30.08
C ALA A 45 -11.81 -6.70 -28.79
N LYS A 46 -10.72 -6.03 -28.41
CA LYS A 46 -10.02 -6.31 -27.14
C LYS A 46 -10.87 -6.06 -25.90
N LEU A 47 -11.70 -5.01 -25.91
CA LEU A 47 -12.63 -4.72 -24.83
C LEU A 47 -13.70 -5.81 -24.71
N LEU A 48 -14.30 -6.23 -25.83
CA LEU A 48 -15.31 -7.29 -25.86
C LEU A 48 -14.73 -8.66 -25.43
N GLU A 49 -13.50 -8.97 -25.86
CA GLU A 49 -12.78 -10.18 -25.45
C GLU A 49 -12.49 -10.16 -23.94
N SER A 50 -12.05 -9.01 -23.41
CA SER A 50 -11.84 -8.85 -21.96
C SER A 50 -13.16 -9.01 -21.19
N ASP A 51 -14.24 -8.37 -21.65
CA ASP A 51 -15.57 -8.46 -21.03
C ASP A 51 -16.12 -9.89 -21.03
N GLN A 52 -15.91 -10.66 -22.11
CA GLN A 52 -16.29 -12.07 -22.17
C GLN A 52 -15.49 -12.91 -21.17
N ALA A 53 -14.18 -12.71 -21.11
CA ALA A 53 -13.32 -13.39 -20.15
C ALA A 53 -13.73 -13.10 -18.70
N TYR A 54 -14.11 -11.85 -18.38
CA TYR A 54 -14.61 -11.51 -17.04
C TYR A 54 -15.94 -12.18 -16.71
N ARG A 55 -16.87 -12.26 -17.67
CA ARG A 55 -18.17 -12.94 -17.45
C ARG A 55 -18.03 -14.43 -17.25
N ASP A 56 -17.13 -15.06 -18.01
CA ASP A 56 -16.87 -16.49 -17.88
C ASP A 56 -16.18 -16.81 -16.55
N ALA A 57 -15.22 -15.97 -16.12
CA ALA A 57 -14.59 -16.10 -14.81
C ALA A 57 -15.59 -15.94 -13.65
N GLU A 58 -16.50 -14.95 -13.71
CA GLU A 58 -17.51 -14.76 -12.65
C GLU A 58 -18.55 -15.88 -12.64
N ARG A 59 -18.93 -16.43 -13.80
CA ARG A 59 -19.83 -17.59 -13.87
C ARG A 59 -19.18 -18.84 -13.26
N ASN A 60 -17.93 -19.14 -13.63
CA ASN A 60 -17.20 -20.27 -13.07
C ASN A 60 -17.04 -20.12 -11.54
N ARG A 61 -16.85 -18.89 -11.07
CA ARG A 61 -16.79 -18.55 -9.66
C ARG A 61 -18.11 -18.78 -8.93
N ASP A 62 -19.23 -18.30 -9.47
CA ASP A 62 -20.55 -18.50 -8.87
C ASP A 62 -20.88 -20.00 -8.76
N GLU A 63 -20.51 -20.77 -9.78
CA GLU A 63 -20.63 -22.23 -9.79
C GLU A 63 -19.75 -22.89 -8.71
N ALA A 64 -18.51 -22.42 -8.53
CA ALA A 64 -17.58 -22.91 -7.52
C ALA A 64 -18.02 -22.56 -6.08
N VAL A 65 -18.46 -21.32 -5.83
CA VAL A 65 -18.98 -20.87 -4.53
C VAL A 65 -20.23 -21.67 -4.14
N HIS A 66 -21.15 -21.87 -5.08
CA HIS A 66 -22.38 -22.62 -4.83
C HIS A 66 -22.12 -24.12 -4.61
N ALA A 67 -21.11 -24.71 -5.28
CA ALA A 67 -20.68 -26.09 -5.01
C ALA A 67 -20.03 -26.24 -3.62
N ILE A 68 -19.27 -25.23 -3.19
CA ILE A 68 -18.70 -25.12 -1.84
C ILE A 68 -19.80 -25.04 -0.78
N GLU A 69 -20.77 -24.13 -0.94
CA GLU A 69 -21.90 -23.96 0.00
C GLU A 69 -22.75 -25.22 0.15
N LYS A 70 -22.86 -26.03 -0.91
CA LYS A 70 -23.61 -27.30 -0.91
C LYS A 70 -22.85 -28.49 -0.34
N GLY A 71 -21.59 -28.33 0.04
CA GLY A 71 -20.79 -29.44 0.54
C GLY A 71 -20.17 -30.32 -0.57
N GLU A 72 -20.25 -29.90 -1.84
CA GLU A 72 -19.70 -30.60 -3.00
C GLU A 72 -18.30 -30.08 -3.38
N TRP A 73 -17.44 -29.86 -2.38
CA TRP A 73 -16.08 -29.30 -2.50
C TRP A 73 -15.14 -30.07 -3.46
N TRP A 74 -15.52 -31.29 -3.86
CA TRP A 74 -14.78 -32.15 -4.79
C TRP A 74 -15.10 -31.90 -6.27
N LYS A 75 -16.15 -31.13 -6.57
CA LYS A 75 -16.52 -30.73 -7.95
C LYS A 75 -16.06 -29.33 -8.32
N ALA A 76 -15.74 -28.48 -7.34
CA ALA A 76 -15.28 -27.12 -7.57
C ALA A 76 -13.76 -27.11 -7.72
N ASP A 77 -13.24 -26.48 -8.77
CA ASP A 77 -11.84 -26.08 -8.80
C ASP A 77 -11.69 -24.91 -7.82
N ILE A 78 -11.10 -25.17 -6.66
CA ILE A 78 -11.04 -24.20 -5.55
C ILE A 78 -10.23 -22.96 -5.95
N ASP A 79 -9.35 -23.08 -6.93
CA ASP A 79 -8.62 -21.97 -7.53
C ASP A 79 -9.56 -20.98 -8.26
N ASP A 80 -10.69 -21.42 -8.82
CA ASP A 80 -11.70 -20.55 -9.45
C ASP A 80 -12.57 -19.81 -8.41
N ALA A 81 -12.66 -20.32 -7.19
CA ALA A 81 -13.31 -19.64 -6.07
C ALA A 81 -12.41 -18.58 -5.39
N ARG A 82 -11.11 -18.51 -5.75
CA ARG A 82 -10.17 -17.54 -5.17
C ARG A 82 -10.41 -16.14 -5.74
N LEU A 83 -10.75 -15.19 -4.86
CA LEU A 83 -10.51 -13.77 -5.11
C LEU A 83 -9.00 -13.49 -5.04
N GLY A 84 -8.30 -13.62 -6.16
CA GLY A 84 -7.01 -12.96 -6.31
C GLY A 84 -7.20 -11.43 -6.21
N PRO A 85 -6.31 -10.68 -5.54
CA PRO A 85 -6.39 -9.22 -5.53
C PRO A 85 -6.38 -8.70 -6.97
N THR A 86 -7.26 -7.74 -7.28
CA THR A 86 -7.32 -7.18 -8.63
C THR A 86 -5.95 -6.57 -9.01
N PRO A 87 -5.60 -6.44 -10.31
CA PRO A 87 -4.35 -5.81 -10.72
C PRO A 87 -4.15 -4.41 -10.11
N GLU A 88 -5.26 -3.68 -9.89
CA GLU A 88 -5.27 -2.38 -9.23
C GLU A 88 -4.96 -2.46 -7.72
N GLN A 89 -5.32 -3.56 -7.07
CA GLN A 89 -5.01 -3.84 -5.67
C GLN A 89 -3.54 -4.26 -5.50
N MET A 90 -3.04 -5.15 -6.38
CA MET A 90 -1.63 -5.55 -6.40
C MET A 90 -0.67 -4.37 -6.60
N GLY A 91 -1.10 -3.31 -7.31
CA GLY A 91 -0.31 -2.09 -7.46
C GLY A 91 -0.25 -1.19 -6.21
N LYS A 92 -1.15 -1.36 -5.24
CA LYS A 92 -1.31 -0.47 -4.07
C LYS A 92 -0.64 -1.00 -2.79
N ALA A 93 -0.54 -2.32 -2.63
CA ALA A 93 -0.01 -2.92 -1.40
C ALA A 93 0.79 -4.19 -1.70
N PRO A 94 1.81 -4.52 -0.88
CA PRO A 94 2.51 -5.79 -0.98
C PRO A 94 1.62 -6.92 -0.46
N TYR A 95 1.28 -7.87 -1.33
CA TYR A 95 0.62 -9.12 -0.96
C TYR A 95 1.68 -10.20 -0.73
N ALA A 96 1.53 -11.00 0.32
CA ALA A 96 2.32 -12.21 0.52
C ALA A 96 1.42 -13.43 0.43
N GLU A 97 1.97 -14.49 -0.13
CA GLU A 97 1.36 -15.81 -0.16
C GLU A 97 1.45 -16.43 1.24
N VAL A 98 0.31 -16.79 1.81
CA VAL A 98 0.17 -17.45 3.11
C VAL A 98 -0.56 -18.77 2.88
N GLU A 99 0.06 -19.88 3.27
CA GLU A 99 -0.60 -21.18 3.25
C GLU A 99 -1.59 -21.29 4.42
N ILE A 100 -2.87 -21.50 4.13
CA ILE A 100 -3.94 -21.74 5.10
C ILE A 100 -4.32 -23.23 5.02
N GLU A 101 -4.47 -23.88 6.17
CA GLU A 101 -4.99 -25.25 6.26
C GLU A 101 -6.52 -25.21 6.23
N ALA A 102 -7.17 -26.04 5.39
CA ALA A 102 -8.63 -26.10 5.42
C ALA A 102 -9.13 -26.69 6.75
N PRO A 103 -10.16 -26.08 7.37
CA PRO A 103 -10.76 -26.63 8.57
C PRO A 103 -11.39 -28.00 8.26
N GLY A 104 -10.81 -29.07 8.83
CA GLY A 104 -11.36 -30.43 8.75
C GLY A 104 -10.60 -31.43 7.88
N GLN A 105 -9.50 -31.06 7.21
CA GLN A 105 -8.60 -32.03 6.56
C GLN A 105 -7.12 -31.64 6.70
N THR A 106 -6.29 -32.61 7.05
CA THR A 106 -4.86 -32.45 7.38
C THR A 106 -3.94 -32.34 6.16
N ASP A 107 -4.42 -32.65 4.94
CA ASP A 107 -3.53 -32.93 3.80
C ASP A 107 -3.66 -31.97 2.60
N ARG A 108 -4.54 -30.96 2.66
CA ARG A 108 -4.63 -29.92 1.61
C ARG A 108 -4.29 -28.55 2.18
N LYS A 109 -3.16 -28.01 1.74
CA LYS A 109 -2.68 -26.64 2.04
C LYS A 109 -3.10 -25.70 0.92
N PHE A 110 -3.58 -24.51 1.27
CA PHE A 110 -4.07 -23.52 0.32
C PHE A 110 -3.25 -22.24 0.39
N THR A 111 -2.61 -21.84 -0.71
CA THR A 111 -1.92 -20.56 -0.80
C THR A 111 -2.91 -19.40 -0.99
N ALA A 112 -3.06 -18.52 0.00
CA ALA A 112 -3.87 -17.30 -0.08
C ALA A 112 -2.97 -16.06 -0.17
N LEU A 113 -3.27 -15.11 -1.05
CA LEU A 113 -2.57 -13.82 -1.10
C LEU A 113 -3.14 -12.87 -0.04
N GLN A 114 -2.44 -12.70 1.07
CA GLN A 114 -2.82 -11.79 2.14
C GLN A 114 -2.13 -10.43 1.97
N ASN A 115 -2.86 -9.33 2.17
CA ASN A 115 -2.26 -8.00 2.25
C ASN A 115 -1.37 -7.90 3.48
N VAL A 116 -0.05 -7.78 3.30
CA VAL A 116 0.88 -7.61 4.41
C VAL A 116 0.94 -6.14 4.77
N THR A 117 0.07 -5.71 5.67
CA THR A 117 0.20 -4.39 6.29
C THR A 117 1.35 -4.45 7.30
N VAL A 118 2.58 -4.25 6.80
CA VAL A 118 3.77 -4.15 7.66
C VAL A 118 3.71 -2.83 8.41
N SER A 119 3.53 -2.88 9.74
CA SER A 119 3.56 -1.70 10.62
C SER A 119 4.75 -0.80 10.30
N ARG A 120 4.52 0.51 10.31
CA ARG A 120 5.55 1.53 10.03
C ARG A 120 6.80 1.34 10.88
N ILE A 121 6.64 0.94 12.14
CA ILE A 121 7.73 0.75 13.10
C ILE A 121 8.63 -0.42 12.65
N VAL A 122 8.04 -1.50 12.14
CA VAL A 122 8.78 -2.65 11.57
C VAL A 122 9.57 -2.21 10.34
N GLN A 123 8.99 -1.39 9.47
CA GLN A 123 9.70 -0.86 8.31
C GLN A 123 10.88 0.03 8.71
N LEU A 124 10.74 0.82 9.77
CA LEU A 124 11.81 1.69 10.28
C LEU A 124 12.95 0.88 10.91
N ASN A 125 12.66 -0.20 11.64
CA ASN A 125 13.69 -1.12 12.14
C ASN A 125 14.43 -1.80 10.97
N ARG A 126 13.71 -2.41 10.02
CA ARG A 126 14.33 -3.08 8.85
C ARG A 126 15.24 -2.17 8.03
N ARG A 127 14.98 -0.86 8.01
CA ARG A 127 15.80 0.15 7.31
C ARG A 127 16.95 0.71 8.16
N GLY A 128 17.13 0.23 9.39
CA GLY A 128 18.14 0.72 10.33
C GLY A 128 17.87 2.14 10.86
N VAL A 129 16.63 2.65 10.73
CA VAL A 129 16.28 3.97 11.27
C VAL A 129 16.15 3.91 12.79
N ILE A 130 15.65 2.81 13.34
CA ILE A 130 15.65 2.56 14.78
C ILE A 130 16.36 1.24 15.05
N ASP A 131 16.97 1.09 16.22
CA ASP A 131 17.55 -0.16 16.68
C ASP A 131 16.45 -1.09 17.25
N ASP A 132 16.83 -2.33 17.57
CA ASP A 132 15.91 -3.34 18.13
C ASP A 132 15.29 -2.90 19.46
N ASP A 133 16.06 -2.17 20.27
CA ASP A 133 15.65 -1.74 21.60
C ASP A 133 14.61 -0.61 21.51
N CYS A 134 14.85 0.39 20.67
CA CYS A 134 13.85 1.42 20.33
C CYS A 134 12.64 0.80 19.63
N PHE A 135 12.83 -0.23 18.80
CA PHE A 135 11.74 -0.96 18.18
C PHE A 135 10.84 -1.62 19.23
N ALA A 136 11.41 -2.33 20.21
CA ALA A 136 10.66 -2.94 21.30
C ALA A 136 9.90 -1.88 22.12
N ALA A 137 10.53 -0.74 22.41
CA ALA A 137 9.90 0.38 23.11
C ALA A 137 8.72 0.98 22.33
N CYS A 138 8.91 1.26 21.03
CA CYS A 138 7.86 1.80 20.17
C CYS A 138 6.68 0.81 20.02
N HIS A 139 6.98 -0.48 19.87
CA HIS A 139 5.97 -1.54 19.79
C HIS A 139 5.17 -1.66 21.10
N TRP A 140 5.85 -1.62 22.25
CA TRP A 140 5.20 -1.61 23.56
C TRP A 140 4.28 -0.38 23.71
N TYR A 141 4.75 0.80 23.32
CA TYR A 141 3.98 2.05 23.39
C TYR A 141 2.73 2.00 22.51
N GLN A 142 2.85 1.50 21.28
CA GLN A 142 1.72 1.28 20.37
C GLN A 142 0.70 0.30 20.98
N ARG A 143 1.18 -0.82 21.54
CA ARG A 143 0.30 -1.80 22.18
C ARG A 143 -0.46 -1.23 23.37
N ARG A 144 0.20 -0.46 24.25
CA ARG A 144 -0.48 0.20 25.37
C ARG A 144 -1.51 1.23 24.93
N PHE A 145 -1.27 1.94 23.84
CA PHE A 145 -2.26 2.83 23.25
C PHE A 145 -3.52 2.09 22.76
N MET A 146 -3.35 0.91 22.15
CA MET A 146 -4.46 0.05 21.72
C MET A 146 -5.21 -0.52 22.93
N ASP A 147 -4.49 -1.09 23.90
CA ASP A 147 -5.08 -1.65 25.15
C ASP A 147 -5.84 -0.58 25.96
N ALA A 148 -5.41 0.67 25.88
CA ALA A 148 -6.06 1.81 26.53
C ALA A 148 -7.43 2.19 25.91
N GLY A 149 -7.77 1.63 24.74
CA GLY A 149 -8.99 1.93 24.00
C GLY A 149 -9.08 3.39 23.55
N LEU A 150 -7.93 4.01 23.27
CA LEU A 150 -7.83 5.41 22.82
C LEU A 150 -7.91 5.55 21.29
N ALA A 151 -7.77 4.44 20.55
CA ALA A 151 -7.96 4.41 19.11
C ALA A 151 -9.44 4.60 18.77
N VAL A 152 -9.79 5.71 18.13
CA VAL A 152 -11.16 6.04 17.69
C VAL A 152 -11.54 5.29 16.40
N ALA A 153 -10.55 4.78 15.66
CA ALA A 153 -10.73 4.07 14.40
C ALA A 153 -10.16 2.65 14.51
N ALA A 154 -10.94 1.73 15.08
CA ALA A 154 -10.72 0.32 14.77
C ALA A 154 -11.05 0.16 13.27
N ALA A 155 -10.03 0.03 12.42
CA ALA A 155 -10.23 -0.42 11.07
C ALA A 155 -10.87 -1.81 11.14
N THR A 156 -12.06 -1.95 10.57
CA THR A 156 -12.87 -3.18 10.52
C THR A 156 -12.18 -4.39 9.87
N ALA A 157 -10.93 -4.24 9.40
CA ALA A 157 -10.14 -5.28 8.75
C ALA A 157 -9.27 -6.12 9.71
N ALA A 158 -9.13 -5.73 10.98
CA ALA A 158 -8.46 -6.54 12.00
C ALA A 158 -9.50 -7.29 12.84
N PHE A 159 -10.28 -8.16 12.20
CA PHE A 159 -11.18 -9.08 12.87
C PHE A 159 -10.35 -10.24 13.44
N ASP A 160 -9.69 -10.02 14.57
CA ASP A 160 -9.40 -11.12 15.49
C ASP A 160 -10.69 -11.37 16.28
N GLU A 161 -11.19 -12.60 16.24
CA GLU A 161 -12.49 -13.04 16.75
C GLU A 161 -12.67 -12.83 18.27
N ARG A 162 -11.63 -12.32 18.95
CA ARG A 162 -11.59 -11.98 20.37
C ARG A 162 -11.88 -10.50 20.67
N LEU A 163 -11.90 -9.62 19.67
CA LEU A 163 -12.24 -8.21 19.85
C LEU A 163 -13.73 -8.04 19.62
N GLY A 164 -14.52 -8.32 20.67
CA GLY A 164 -15.96 -8.08 20.70
C GLY A 164 -16.27 -6.66 20.20
N GLY A 165 -16.96 -6.58 19.07
CA GLY A 165 -17.38 -5.34 18.47
C GLY A 165 -18.29 -4.59 19.42
N ASP A 166 -17.83 -3.43 19.84
CA ASP A 166 -18.69 -2.43 20.44
C ASP A 166 -18.33 -1.09 19.81
N GLY A 167 -19.37 -0.38 19.34
CA GLY A 167 -19.25 0.73 18.39
C GLY A 167 -18.41 1.92 18.91
N PRO A 168 -18.27 2.99 18.11
CA PRO A 168 -17.47 4.17 18.46
C PRO A 168 -18.20 5.00 19.53
N VAL A 169 -18.27 4.47 20.74
CA VAL A 169 -18.75 5.17 21.93
C VAL A 169 -17.55 5.88 22.52
N TYR A 170 -17.51 7.20 22.28
CA TYR A 170 -16.71 8.22 22.98
C TYR A 170 -15.78 7.68 24.08
N GLY A 171 -14.51 7.47 23.72
CA GLY A 171 -13.47 6.80 24.52
C GLY A 171 -12.94 7.59 25.74
N HIS A 172 -13.77 8.39 26.40
CA HIS A 172 -13.32 9.24 27.52
C HIS A 172 -13.02 8.45 28.79
N MET A 173 -13.78 7.40 29.10
CA MET A 173 -13.60 6.60 30.31
C MET A 173 -13.12 5.17 30.00
N PRO A 174 -12.20 4.61 30.81
CA PRO A 174 -11.79 3.23 30.65
C PRO A 174 -12.97 2.29 31.00
N ARG A 175 -13.19 1.26 30.18
CA ARG A 175 -14.27 0.28 30.39
C ARG A 175 -13.89 -0.88 31.31
N SER A 176 -12.59 -1.06 31.54
CA SER A 176 -12.04 -2.12 32.39
C SER A 176 -10.87 -1.58 33.21
N GLU A 177 -10.57 -2.25 34.32
CA GLU A 177 -9.39 -1.97 35.13
C GLU A 177 -8.10 -2.10 34.29
N ALA A 178 -8.03 -3.12 33.43
CA ALA A 178 -6.93 -3.30 32.50
C ALA A 178 -6.75 -2.10 31.55
N ALA A 179 -7.84 -1.54 31.01
CA ALA A 179 -7.78 -0.34 30.18
C ALA A 179 -7.38 0.90 30.98
N ALA A 180 -7.77 1.00 32.26
CA ALA A 180 -7.37 2.09 33.14
C ALA A 180 -5.86 2.05 33.44
N LEU A 181 -5.31 0.86 33.73
CA LEU A 181 -3.87 0.63 33.90
C LEU A 181 -3.11 0.94 32.60
N ALA A 182 -3.60 0.44 31.45
CA ALA A 182 -2.98 0.74 30.16
C ALA A 182 -2.94 2.24 29.84
N ARG A 183 -3.98 3.01 30.21
CA ARG A 183 -3.97 4.48 30.10
C ARG A 183 -2.97 5.15 31.03
N HIS A 184 -2.81 4.63 32.24
CA HIS A 184 -1.79 5.12 33.17
C HIS A 184 -0.39 4.87 32.59
N ASP A 185 -0.12 3.63 32.17
CA ASP A 185 1.15 3.20 31.57
C ASP A 185 1.48 3.98 30.30
N PHE A 186 0.49 4.19 29.43
CA PHE A 186 0.64 5.00 28.22
C PHE A 186 1.00 6.46 28.55
N ARG A 187 0.32 7.08 29.52
CA ARG A 187 0.63 8.45 29.96
C ARG A 187 2.02 8.55 30.59
N TYR A 188 2.38 7.56 31.40
CA TYR A 188 3.71 7.44 32.00
C TYR A 188 4.78 7.36 30.91
N ALA A 189 4.63 6.45 29.95
CA ALA A 189 5.57 6.29 28.84
C ALA A 189 5.66 7.55 27.96
N ARG A 190 4.51 8.18 27.65
CA ARG A 190 4.43 9.42 26.87
C ARG A 190 5.18 10.57 27.53
N SER A 191 5.26 10.60 28.87
CA SER A 191 5.95 11.66 29.61
C SER A 191 7.45 11.73 29.34
N PHE A 192 8.07 10.64 28.89
CA PHE A 192 9.49 10.62 28.51
C PHE A 192 9.74 11.19 27.11
N ILE A 193 8.69 11.38 26.30
CA ILE A 193 8.79 11.95 24.97
C ILE A 193 8.71 13.48 25.10
N PRO A 194 9.72 14.23 24.63
CA PRO A 194 9.69 15.70 24.67
C PRO A 194 8.44 16.27 23.97
N GLY A 195 7.79 17.24 24.62
CA GLY A 195 6.50 17.77 24.18
C GLY A 195 6.53 18.46 22.81
N ASP A 196 7.70 18.89 22.35
CA ASP A 196 7.90 19.48 21.02
C ASP A 196 8.02 18.44 19.89
N ILE A 197 8.28 17.17 20.21
CA ILE A 197 8.32 16.07 19.24
C ILE A 197 7.20 15.05 19.44
N VAL A 198 6.44 15.12 20.55
CA VAL A 198 5.41 14.12 20.88
C VAL A 198 4.38 13.93 19.77
N ASN A 199 3.95 15.01 19.11
CA ASN A 199 2.98 14.92 18.02
C ASN A 199 3.58 14.25 16.78
N LEU A 200 4.84 14.56 16.45
CA LEU A 200 5.57 13.89 15.37
C LEU A 200 5.69 12.39 15.68
N PHE A 201 6.07 12.06 16.91
CA PHE A 201 6.29 10.69 17.36
C PHE A 201 4.98 9.88 17.33
N ASP A 202 3.90 10.41 17.91
CA ASP A 202 2.58 9.78 17.90
C ASP A 202 2.07 9.57 16.48
N GLY A 203 2.25 10.53 15.57
CA GLY A 203 1.82 10.38 14.18
C GLY A 203 2.52 9.21 13.47
N VAL A 204 3.80 8.96 13.77
CA VAL A 204 4.56 7.85 13.18
C VAL A 204 4.21 6.51 13.84
N VAL A 205 4.13 6.48 15.18
CA VAL A 205 3.99 5.22 15.95
C VAL A 205 2.53 4.78 16.07
N LEU A 206 1.60 5.71 16.28
CA LEU A 206 0.18 5.41 16.52
C LEU A 206 -0.65 5.51 15.24
N SER A 207 -0.36 6.48 14.37
CA SER A 207 -1.12 6.72 13.12
C SER A 207 -0.46 6.15 11.86
N GLU A 208 0.67 5.45 12.01
CA GLU A 208 1.44 4.81 10.92
C GLU A 208 1.91 5.74 9.79
N TRP A 209 1.92 7.05 10.03
CA TRP A 209 2.35 8.04 9.04
C TRP A 209 3.84 7.90 8.73
N THR A 210 4.24 8.32 7.51
CA THR A 210 5.66 8.48 7.23
C THR A 210 6.22 9.62 8.09
N ILE A 211 7.51 9.59 8.44
CA ILE A 211 8.16 10.69 9.19
C ILE A 211 7.96 12.03 8.47
N LYS A 212 7.96 12.03 7.13
CA LYS A 212 7.75 13.22 6.31
C LYS A 212 6.32 13.75 6.44
N ASP A 213 5.32 12.87 6.36
CA ASP A 213 3.92 13.25 6.46
C ASP A 213 3.58 13.71 7.88
N ALA A 214 4.09 13.00 8.89
CA ALA A 214 3.95 13.38 10.30
C ALA A 214 4.62 14.74 10.58
N ALA A 215 5.82 14.99 10.08
CA ALA A 215 6.49 16.28 10.24
C ALA A 215 5.70 17.43 9.60
N ARG A 216 5.11 17.19 8.42
CA ARG A 216 4.26 18.16 7.73
C ARG A 216 2.96 18.42 8.49
N ALA A 217 2.26 17.37 8.92
CA ALA A 217 0.99 17.47 9.62
C ALA A 217 1.13 18.17 10.98
N THR A 218 2.23 17.90 11.70
CA THR A 218 2.47 18.42 13.05
C THR A 218 3.23 19.74 13.06
N ARG A 219 3.61 20.26 11.88
CA ARG A 219 4.45 21.46 11.71
C ARG A 219 5.71 21.39 12.57
N CYS A 220 6.38 20.24 12.50
CA CYS A 220 7.60 19.97 13.26
C CYS A 220 8.64 21.06 12.99
N ARG A 221 9.15 21.71 14.06
CA ARG A 221 10.14 22.80 13.97
C ARG A 221 11.54 22.33 13.57
N PHE A 222 11.79 21.04 13.65
CA PHE A 222 13.12 20.48 13.47
C PHE A 222 13.45 20.35 11.98
N ALA A 223 14.61 20.90 11.59
CA ALA A 223 15.15 20.72 10.25
C ALA A 223 15.37 19.24 9.90
N ASN A 224 15.68 18.41 10.91
CA ASN A 224 15.86 16.97 10.77
C ASN A 224 14.81 16.20 11.60
N ALA A 225 13.66 15.92 10.98
CA ALA A 225 12.58 15.16 11.61
C ALA A 225 12.97 13.71 11.95
N VAL A 226 13.90 13.11 11.21
CA VAL A 226 14.38 11.74 11.49
C VAL A 226 15.18 11.70 12.78
N ALA A 227 16.09 12.66 12.99
CA ALA A 227 16.85 12.77 14.24
C ALA A 227 15.93 13.07 15.43
N ALA A 228 14.95 13.96 15.25
CA ALA A 228 13.94 14.23 16.27
C ALA A 228 13.15 12.98 16.66
N PHE A 229 12.68 12.21 15.67
CA PHE A 229 11.99 10.94 15.91
C PHE A 229 12.87 9.93 16.67
N ARG A 230 14.12 9.74 16.23
CA ARG A 230 15.11 8.87 16.90
C ARG A 230 15.34 9.27 18.35
N HIS A 231 15.47 10.57 18.62
CA HIS A 231 15.64 11.09 19.97
C HIS A 231 14.44 10.75 20.87
N GLY A 232 13.22 10.90 20.34
CA GLY A 232 12.01 10.47 21.05
C GLY A 232 11.97 8.97 21.33
N ALA A 233 12.35 8.14 20.35
CA ALA A 233 12.39 6.69 20.52
C ALA A 233 13.43 6.26 21.57
N PHE A 234 14.60 6.89 21.57
CA PHE A 234 15.67 6.64 22.55
C PHE A 234 15.24 7.02 23.97
N LEU A 235 14.62 8.19 24.15
CA LEU A 235 14.14 8.64 25.46
C LEU A 235 12.99 7.78 25.98
N LEU A 236 12.06 7.40 25.09
CA LEU A 236 11.01 6.44 25.41
C LEU A 236 11.62 5.15 25.95
N HIS A 237 12.55 4.53 25.19
CA HIS A 237 13.25 3.32 25.61
C HIS A 237 13.91 3.49 26.98
N GLY A 238 14.68 4.57 27.18
CA GLY A 238 15.33 4.84 28.48
C GLY A 238 14.35 4.95 29.65
N GLY A 239 13.15 5.50 29.42
CA GLY A 239 12.11 5.64 30.44
C GLY A 239 11.36 4.34 30.75
N ILE A 240 11.15 3.47 29.75
CA ILE A 240 10.35 2.26 29.90
C ILE A 240 11.16 0.95 29.84
N ALA A 241 12.49 1.00 29.79
CA ALA A 241 13.33 -0.19 29.64
C ALA A 241 13.01 -1.31 30.65
N HIS A 242 12.67 -0.95 31.89
CA HIS A 242 12.27 -1.87 32.95
C HIS A 242 10.93 -2.59 32.72
N LEU A 243 10.09 -2.10 31.80
CA LEU A 243 8.79 -2.68 31.42
C LEU A 243 8.88 -3.54 30.15
N LEU A 244 10.04 -3.52 29.48
CA LEU A 244 10.26 -4.30 28.26
C LEU A 244 10.66 -5.73 28.63
N PRO A 245 10.24 -6.73 27.84
CA PRO A 245 10.68 -8.10 28.06
C PRO A 245 12.21 -8.17 27.92
N VAL A 246 12.86 -8.82 28.89
CA VAL A 246 14.31 -9.06 28.82
C VAL A 246 14.59 -9.84 27.54
N ARG A 247 15.48 -9.30 26.70
CA ARG A 247 15.89 -9.94 25.47
C ARG A 247 16.64 -11.22 25.83
N ASP A 248 16.01 -12.38 25.63
CA ASP A 248 16.70 -13.67 25.70
C ASP A 248 17.70 -13.73 24.52
N PRO A 249 19.02 -13.71 24.75
CA PRO A 249 20.00 -13.70 23.66
C PRO A 249 19.98 -14.99 22.82
N GLN A 250 19.29 -16.04 23.28
CA GLN A 250 19.27 -17.35 22.63
C GLN A 250 18.21 -17.53 21.53
N LYS A 251 17.28 -16.58 21.33
CA LYS A 251 16.16 -16.73 20.36
C LYS A 251 16.39 -16.10 18.97
N ASN A 252 17.57 -15.53 18.69
CA ASN A 252 17.84 -14.80 17.44
C ASN A 252 18.51 -15.63 16.31
N HIS A 253 18.29 -16.95 16.29
CA HIS A 253 18.77 -17.83 15.20
C HIS A 253 17.61 -18.60 14.56
N GLY A 254 16.62 -17.86 14.05
CA GLY A 254 15.51 -18.40 13.25
C GLY A 254 15.25 -17.52 12.04
#